data_AF-A0A380KM76-F1
#
_entry.id   AF-A0A380KM76-F1
#
_cell.length_a   1.000
_cell.length_b   1.000
_cell.length_c   1.000
_cell.angle_alpha   90.00
_cell.angle_beta   90.00
_cell.angle_gamma   90.00
#
_symmetry.space_group_name_H-M   'P 1'
#
loop_
_entity.id
_entity.type
_entity.pdbx_description
1 polymer ?
#
loop_
_entity_poly.entity_id
_entity_poly.type
_entity_poly.pdbx_seq_one_letter_code
_entity_poly.pdbx_strand_id
1 'polypeptide(L)' 'MQKRYFCWLDNHLRVLTAGLKPSTVKNLKTGAIGSLGGGFAGYGMYELAYLGDYIDITNRRIIAQKTFEKEYQIID' A
#
# COMPACT_ATOMS: atom_id res chain seq x y z
N MET A 1 19.22 -6.55 -6.13
CA MET A 1 18.61 -5.92 -4.93
C MET A 1 17.16 -6.39 -4.80
N GLN A 2 16.81 -7.01 -3.67
CA GLN A 2 15.45 -7.47 -3.38
C GLN A 2 14.59 -6.25 -3.00
N LYS A 3 13.47 -6.02 -3.69
CA LYS A 3 12.57 -4.91 -3.36
C LYS A 3 11.72 -5.28 -2.14
N ARG A 4 11.95 -4.61 -1.02
CA ARG A 4 11.22 -4.84 0.24
C ARG A 4 9.90 -4.08 0.24
N TYR A 5 8.91 -4.60 -0.49
CA TYR A 5 7.57 -4.00 -0.54
C TYR A 5 6.77 -4.19 0.75
N PHE A 6 7.13 -5.21 1.51
CA PHE A 6 6.55 -5.54 2.81
C PHE A 6 7.69 -5.60 3.82
N CYS A 7 7.55 -4.89 4.93
CA CYS A 7 8.52 -4.89 6.02
C CYS A 7 7.79 -4.92 7.35
N TRP A 8 8.13 -5.88 8.20
CA TRP A 8 7.66 -5.89 9.57
C TRP A 8 8.28 -4.72 10.34
N LEU A 9 7.43 -4.06 11.13
CA LEU A 9 7.77 -3.07 12.13
C LEU A 9 6.98 -3.42 13.39
N ASP A 10 7.66 -4.04 14.35
CA ASP A 10 7.05 -4.53 15.58
C ASP A 10 5.81 -5.40 15.30
N ASN A 11 4.62 -4.91 15.67
CA ASN A 11 3.34 -5.59 15.54
C ASN A 11 2.53 -5.22 14.27
N HIS A 12 3.13 -4.47 13.35
CA HIS A 12 2.47 -4.02 12.13
C HIS A 12 3.36 -4.23 10.91
N LEU A 13 2.73 -4.40 9.76
CA LEU A 13 3.39 -4.55 8.48
C LEU A 13 3.39 -3.21 7.74
N ARG A 14 4.56 -2.65 7.48
CA ARG A 14 4.71 -1.52 6.57
C ARG A 14 4.65 -2.02 5.13
N VAL A 15 3.70 -1.50 4.36
CA VAL A 15 3.44 -1.84 2.97
C VAL A 15 3.78 -0.65 2.08
N LEU A 16 4.70 -0.83 1.14
CA LEU A 16 4.98 0.16 0.09
C LEU A 16 3.87 0.10 -0.98
N THR A 17 2.82 0.90 -0.83
CA THR A 17 1.64 0.87 -1.72
C THR A 17 1.96 1.26 -3.15
N ALA A 18 2.95 2.14 -3.36
CA ALA A 18 3.47 2.44 -4.70
C ALA A 18 4.16 1.25 -5.39
N GLY A 19 4.62 0.27 -4.60
CA GLY A 19 5.21 -0.98 -5.07
C GLY A 19 4.20 -1.99 -5.60
N LEU A 20 2.91 -1.81 -5.30
CA LEU A 20 1.80 -2.63 -5.82
C LEU A 20 1.53 -2.35 -7.32
N LYS A 21 2.35 -1.51 -7.98
CA LYS A 21 2.32 -1.24 -9.43
C LYS A 21 3.72 -1.43 -10.06
N PRO A 22 3.88 -2.22 -11.15
CA PRO A 22 5.10 -2.21 -11.95
C PRO A 22 5.36 -0.87 -12.67
N SER A 23 4.29 -0.18 -13.12
CA SER A 23 4.38 1.07 -13.87
C SER A 23 4.63 2.31 -13.00
N THR A 24 4.30 2.28 -11.70
CA THR A 24 4.58 3.38 -10.76
C THR A 24 6.05 3.47 -10.40
N VAL A 25 6.81 2.37 -10.44
CA VAL A 25 8.28 2.41 -10.23
C VAL A 25 8.96 3.32 -11.25
N LYS A 26 8.40 3.42 -12.47
CA LYS A 26 8.86 4.35 -13.50
C LYS A 26 8.50 5.80 -13.17
N ASN A 27 7.30 6.04 -12.67
CA ASN A 27 6.84 7.37 -12.22
C ASN A 27 7.47 7.83 -10.91
N LEU A 28 7.97 6.93 -10.07
CA LEU A 28 8.69 7.28 -8.85
C LEU A 28 10.03 7.97 -9.15
N LYS A 29 10.69 7.59 -10.25
CA LYS A 29 11.86 8.31 -10.76
C LYS A 29 11.51 9.70 -11.31
N THR A 30 10.27 9.91 -11.76
CA THR A 30 9.79 11.16 -12.37
C THR A 30 9.10 12.09 -11.35
N GLY A 31 8.62 11.54 -10.22
CA GLY A 31 7.77 12.22 -9.23
C GLY A 31 8.51 13.05 -8.17
N ALA A 32 9.78 13.41 -8.39
CA ALA A 32 10.47 14.44 -7.59
C ALA A 32 9.91 15.86 -7.86
N ILE A 33 8.89 15.99 -8.71
CA ILE A 33 8.21 17.24 -9.02
C ILE A 33 6.84 17.19 -8.33
N GLY A 34 6.76 17.85 -7.18
CA GLY A 34 5.62 17.80 -6.26
C GLY A 34 4.31 18.30 -6.86
N SER A 35 3.20 17.69 -6.42
CA SER A 35 1.86 18.20 -6.70
C SER A 35 1.36 19.11 -5.57
N LEU A 36 0.70 20.19 -5.99
CA LEU A 36 0.12 21.31 -5.24
C LEU A 36 -1.06 20.91 -4.34
N GLY A 37 -0.87 19.94 -3.43
CA GLY A 37 -1.95 19.44 -2.58
C GLY A 37 -1.52 18.67 -1.34
N GLY A 38 -0.29 18.89 -0.84
CA GLY A 38 0.11 18.42 0.50
C GLY A 38 0.19 16.90 0.70
N GLY A 39 0.26 16.10 -0.36
CA GLY A 39 0.27 14.63 -0.30
C GLY A 39 1.51 13.96 -0.89
N PHE A 40 2.67 14.62 -0.92
CA PHE A 40 3.90 14.05 -1.50
C PHE A 40 5.14 14.41 -0.68
N ALA A 41 5.15 14.03 0.59
CA ALA A 41 6.32 14.12 1.46
C ALA A 41 6.64 12.75 2.05
N GLY A 42 7.26 11.85 1.28
CA GLY A 42 7.94 10.62 1.74
C GLY A 42 7.12 9.50 2.41
N TYR A 43 5.99 9.81 3.04
CA TYR A 43 5.20 8.93 3.90
C TYR A 43 3.91 8.41 3.25
N GLY A 44 3.33 9.13 2.28
CA GLY A 44 2.15 8.66 1.52
C GLY A 44 2.39 7.44 0.61
N MET A 45 3.62 6.94 0.60
CA MET A 45 4.05 5.75 -0.14
C MET A 45 3.90 4.47 0.69
N TYR A 46 3.81 4.60 2.02
CA TYR A 46 3.78 3.47 2.93
C TYR A 46 2.51 3.51 3.78
N GLU A 47 1.77 2.42 3.78
CA GLU A 47 0.64 2.21 4.68
C GLU A 47 1.00 1.13 5.70
N LEU A 48 0.38 1.19 6.88
CA LEU A 48 0.54 0.17 7.92
C LEU A 48 -0.66 -0.77 7.88
N ALA A 49 -0.40 -2.06 7.70
CA ALA A 49 -1.37 -3.12 7.95
C ALA A 49 -1.16 -3.66 9.36
N TYR A 50 -2.25 -3.88 10.07
CA TYR A 50 -2.28 -4.59 11.33
C TYR A 50 -2.64 -6.06 11.10
N LEU A 51 -2.41 -6.90 12.10
CA LEU A 51 -2.83 -8.29 12.05
C LEU A 51 -4.36 -8.36 11.87
N GLY A 52 -4.81 -9.15 10.89
CA GLY A 52 -6.21 -9.25 10.49
C GLY A 52 -6.61 -8.31 9.36
N ASP A 53 -5.78 -7.35 8.97
CA ASP A 53 -6.03 -6.56 7.76
C ASP A 53 -5.79 -7.39 6.50
N TYR A 54 -6.56 -7.07 5.46
CA TYR A 54 -6.47 -7.65 4.14
C TYR A 54 -5.81 -6.66 3.19
N ILE A 55 -4.95 -7.17 2.31
CA ILE A 55 -4.28 -6.37 1.28
C ILE A 55 -5.03 -6.58 -0.03
N ASP A 56 -5.84 -5.60 -0.42
CA ASP A 56 -6.51 -5.61 -1.71
C ASP A 56 -5.55 -5.10 -2.78
N ILE A 57 -4.91 -6.05 -3.47
CA ILE A 57 -3.97 -5.78 -4.56
C ILE A 57 -4.68 -5.15 -5.76
N THR A 58 -5.94 -5.50 -6.01
CA THR A 58 -6.73 -5.02 -7.16
C THR A 58 -7.01 -3.52 -7.04
N ASN A 59 -7.53 -3.11 -5.88
CA ASN A 59 -7.87 -1.72 -5.61
C ASN A 59 -6.74 -0.92 -4.95
N ARG A 60 -5.62 -1.57 -4.62
CA ARG A 60 -4.40 -0.98 -4.04
C ARG A 60 -4.67 -0.31 -2.69
N ARG A 61 -5.38 -1.02 -1.81
CA ARG A 61 -5.72 -0.53 -0.48
C ARG A 61 -5.53 -1.63 0.56
N ILE A 62 -5.21 -1.23 1.78
CA ILE A 62 -5.33 -2.09 2.95
C ILE A 62 -6.74 -1.90 3.50
N ILE A 63 -7.42 -3.01 3.81
CA ILE A 63 -8.78 -2.99 4.35
C ILE A 63 -8.80 -3.76 5.66
N ALA A 64 -9.53 -3.22 6.64
CA ALA A 64 -9.76 -3.93 7.90
C ALA A 64 -10.65 -5.16 7.66
N GLN A 65 -10.50 -6.20 8.48
CA GLN A 65 -11.31 -7.41 8.44
C GLN A 65 -12.82 -7.12 8.36
N LYS A 66 -13.33 -6.22 9.21
CA LYS A 66 -14.75 -5.82 9.20
C LYS A 66 -15.24 -5.26 7.86
N THR A 67 -14.35 -4.57 7.13
CA THR A 67 -14.67 -4.00 5.81
C THR A 67 -14.63 -5.10 4.77
N PHE A 68 -13.66 -6.01 4.86
CA PHE A 68 -13.60 -7.20 4.01
C PHE A 68 -14.88 -8.03 4.13
N GLU A 69 -15.27 -8.40 5.36
CA GLU A 69 -16.48 -9.20 5.65
C GLU A 69 -17.78 -8.55 5.15
N LYS A 70 -17.82 -7.21 5.07
CA LYS A 70 -18.98 -6.45 4.62
C LYS A 70 -19.03 -6.26 3.10
N GLU A 71 -17.89 -5.98 2.48
CA GLU A 71 -17.80 -5.52 1.09
C GLU A 71 -17.34 -6.61 0.11
N TYR A 72 -16.80 -7.72 0.60
CA TYR A 72 -16.20 -8.77 -0.22
C TYR A 72 -16.89 -10.11 0.03
N GLN A 73 -16.90 -10.94 -1.01
CA GLN A 73 -17.37 -12.32 -0.94
C GLN A 73 -16.22 -13.23 -1.36
N ILE A 74 -15.96 -14.27 -0.56
CA ILE A 74 -15.04 -15.34 -0.93
C ILE A 74 -15.74 -16.20 -1.98
N ILE A 75 -15.06 -16.42 -3.10
CA ILE A 75 -15.55 -17.29 -4.19
C ILE A 75 -14.72 -18.57 -4.10
N ASP A 76 -15.40 -19.70 -3.91
CA ASP A 76 -14.83 -21.06 -3.97
C ASP A 76 -14.83 -21.61 -5.41
#